data_AF-A0AAW6K7I4-F1
#
_entry.id   AF-A0AAW6K7I4-F1
#
_cell.length_a   1.000
_cell.length_b   1.000
_cell.length_c   1.000
_cell.angle_alpha   90.00
_cell.angle_beta   90.00
_cell.angle_gamma   90.00
#
_symmetry.space_group_name_H-M   'P 1'
#
loop_
_entity.id
_entity.type
_entity.pdbx_description
1 polymer ?
#
loop_
_entity_poly.entity_id
_entity_poly.type
_entity_poly.pdbx_seq_one_letter_code
_entity_poly.pdbx_strand_id
1 'polypeptide(L)'
;KDLLLLMLKQYELFLDSFQFACKNYKGSTKDADIAKVMGFESKDEYNEIMFLREITHTVNAFNDMADVVRLYSKKPEAAEQRLANLLSEVMYDDSESV
;
A
#
# COMPACT_ATOMS: atom_id res chain seq x y z
N LYS A 1 -10.62 -5.67 17.97
CA LYS A 1 -9.16 -5.77 18.28
C LYS A 1 -8.38 -6.03 17.00
N ASP A 2 -8.73 -7.07 16.27
CA ASP A 2 -8.00 -7.53 15.07
C ASP A 2 -8.04 -6.55 13.90
N LEU A 3 -9.19 -5.88 13.68
CA LEU A 3 -9.27 -4.78 12.69
C LEU A 3 -8.35 -3.61 13.03
N LEU A 4 -8.19 -3.27 14.31
CA LEU A 4 -7.28 -2.20 14.74
C LEU A 4 -5.83 -2.59 14.50
N LEU A 5 -5.47 -3.86 14.75
CA LEU A 5 -4.14 -4.37 14.44
C LEU A 5 -3.85 -4.28 12.94
N LEU A 6 -4.81 -4.69 12.11
CA LEU A 6 -4.70 -4.59 10.65
C LEU A 6 -4.50 -3.13 10.20
N MET A 7 -5.27 -2.19 10.74
CA MET A 7 -5.11 -0.76 10.43
C MET A 7 -3.72 -0.23 10.81
N LEU A 8 -3.22 -0.60 12.00
CA LEU A 8 -1.90 -0.15 12.45
C LEU A 8 -0.78 -0.70 11.57
N LYS A 9 -0.85 -1.98 11.19
CA LYS A 9 0.13 -2.60 10.29
C LYS A 9 0.08 -1.99 8.88
N GLN A 10 -1.12 -1.72 8.35
CA GLN A 10 -1.26 -1.03 7.07
C GLN A 10 -0.74 0.41 7.10
N TYR A 11 -0.88 1.09 8.24
CA TYR A 11 -0.29 2.43 8.42
C TYR A 11 1.25 2.38 8.45
N GLU A 12 1.84 1.38 9.09
CA GLU A 12 3.28 1.14 9.07
C GLU A 12 3.80 0.93 7.64
N LEU A 13 3.17 0.00 6.88
CA LEU A 13 3.55 -0.27 5.48
C LEU A 13 3.40 0.97 4.59
N PHE A 14 2.31 1.72 4.75
CA PHE A 14 2.13 3.00 4.06
C PHE A 14 3.25 3.98 4.37
N LEU A 15 3.62 4.12 5.65
CA LEU A 15 4.65 5.05 6.07
C LEU A 15 6.00 4.70 5.42
N ASP A 16 6.36 3.42 5.39
CA ASP A 16 7.60 2.95 4.77
C ASP A 16 7.63 3.25 3.26
N SER A 17 6.59 2.85 2.52
CA SER A 17 6.46 3.16 1.10
C SER A 17 6.39 4.67 0.83
N PHE A 18 5.71 5.44 1.66
CA PHE A 18 5.62 6.89 1.51
C PHE A 18 6.99 7.57 1.73
N GLN A 19 7.75 7.13 2.74
CA GLN A 19 9.11 7.61 2.98
C GLN A 19 10.05 7.22 1.83
N PHE A 20 9.94 5.98 1.34
CA PHE A 20 10.68 5.54 0.16
C PHE A 20 10.35 6.41 -1.07
N ALA A 21 9.08 6.64 -1.34
CA ALA A 21 8.63 7.47 -2.47
C ALA A 21 9.14 8.92 -2.34
N CYS A 22 9.07 9.49 -1.14
CA CYS A 22 9.61 10.82 -0.85
C CYS A 22 11.11 10.90 -1.11
N LYS A 23 11.87 9.87 -0.74
CA LYS A 23 13.33 9.85 -0.91
C LYS A 23 13.76 9.67 -2.36
N ASN A 24 13.02 8.85 -3.12
CA ASN A 24 13.46 8.40 -4.44
C ASN A 24 12.83 9.16 -5.61
N TYR A 25 11.61 9.67 -5.46
CA TYR A 25 10.88 10.26 -6.58
C TYR A 25 10.56 11.73 -6.39
N LYS A 26 10.25 12.18 -5.16
CA LYS A 26 9.87 13.58 -4.91
C LYS A 26 11.03 14.53 -5.16
N GLY A 27 10.98 15.27 -6.28
CA GLY A 27 12.02 16.22 -6.67
C GLY A 27 13.37 15.57 -7.02
N SER A 28 13.41 14.24 -7.18
CA SER A 28 14.62 13.53 -7.61
C SER A 28 15.04 14.02 -8.98
N THR A 29 16.35 14.06 -9.26
CA THR A 29 16.93 14.36 -10.58
C THR A 29 17.56 13.15 -11.27
N LYS A 30 17.49 11.97 -10.64
CA LYS A 30 18.34 10.83 -11.00
C LYS A 30 17.88 10.02 -12.21
N ASP A 31 16.62 10.19 -12.63
CA ASP A 31 15.95 9.20 -13.51
C ASP A 31 15.50 9.77 -14.87
N ALA A 32 16.16 10.81 -15.38
CA ALA A 32 15.81 11.42 -16.66
C ALA A 32 15.93 10.45 -17.84
N ASP A 33 16.98 9.63 -17.86
CA ASP A 33 17.18 8.63 -18.92
C ASP A 33 16.16 7.48 -18.82
N ILE A 34 15.80 7.08 -17.59
CA ILE A 34 14.78 6.05 -17.35
C ILE A 34 13.41 6.56 -17.80
N ALA A 35 13.05 7.79 -17.45
CA ALA A 35 11.79 8.41 -17.87
C ALA A 35 11.65 8.40 -19.40
N LYS A 36 12.71 8.77 -20.11
CA LYS A 36 12.75 8.78 -21.57
C LYS A 36 12.65 7.38 -22.18
N VAL A 37 13.37 6.39 -21.63
CA VAL A 37 13.32 4.99 -22.09
C VAL A 37 11.92 4.39 -21.90
N MET A 38 11.25 4.76 -20.82
CA MET A 38 9.90 4.30 -20.50
C MET A 38 8.81 5.07 -21.27
N GLY A 39 9.19 6.10 -22.04
CA GLY A 39 8.28 6.87 -22.90
C GLY A 39 7.49 7.98 -22.21
N PHE A 40 7.91 8.41 -21.00
CA PHE A 40 7.31 9.56 -20.34
C PHE A 40 7.71 10.87 -21.03
N GLU A 41 6.80 11.84 -21.06
CA GLU A 41 7.02 13.14 -21.69
C GLU A 41 7.98 14.00 -20.88
N SER A 42 8.00 13.79 -19.56
CA SER A 42 8.91 14.49 -18.67
C SER A 42 9.36 13.63 -17.49
N LYS A 43 10.46 14.04 -16.87
CA LYS A 43 10.95 13.42 -15.65
C LYS A 43 10.02 13.65 -14.47
N ASP A 44 9.33 14.78 -14.44
CA ASP A 44 8.42 15.12 -13.36
C ASP A 44 7.17 14.25 -13.41
N GLU A 45 6.67 13.96 -14.63
CA GLU A 45 5.61 12.97 -14.86
C GLU A 45 6.03 11.56 -14.39
N TYR A 46 7.23 11.10 -14.77
CA TYR A 46 7.77 9.82 -14.30
C TYR A 46 7.83 9.75 -12.77
N ASN A 47 8.40 10.78 -12.14
CA ASN A 47 8.53 10.87 -10.68
C ASN A 47 7.17 10.85 -9.99
N GLU A 48 6.19 11.59 -10.50
CA GLU A 48 4.84 11.62 -9.93
C GLU A 48 4.14 10.26 -10.05
N ILE A 49 4.25 9.61 -11.21
CA ILE A 49 3.65 8.29 -11.44
C ILE A 49 4.31 7.23 -10.55
N MET A 50 5.64 7.23 -10.44
CA MET A 50 6.35 6.29 -9.57
C MET A 50 6.05 6.54 -8.09
N PHE A 51 5.93 7.81 -7.68
CA PHE A 51 5.49 8.16 -6.33
C PHE A 51 4.10 7.61 -6.03
N LEU A 52 3.13 7.86 -6.91
CA LEU A 52 1.75 7.38 -6.75
C LEU A 52 1.70 5.86 -6.74
N ARG A 53 2.45 5.20 -7.64
CA ARG A 53 2.53 3.74 -7.72
C ARG A 53 2.96 3.14 -6.40
N GLU A 54 3.97 3.72 -5.76
CA GLU A 54 4.52 3.23 -4.50
C GLU A 54 3.47 3.25 -3.38
N ILE A 55 2.61 4.28 -3.32
CA ILE A 55 1.60 4.41 -2.26
C ILE A 55 0.23 3.82 -2.62
N THR A 56 0.02 3.38 -3.86
CA THR A 56 -1.29 2.92 -4.35
C THR A 56 -1.79 1.67 -3.63
N HIS A 57 -0.88 0.76 -3.22
CA HIS A 57 -1.25 -0.48 -2.54
C HIS A 57 -2.06 -0.22 -1.25
N THR A 58 -1.78 0.88 -0.54
CA THR A 58 -2.48 1.27 0.69
C THR A 58 -3.97 1.55 0.44
N VAL A 59 -4.32 2.12 -0.71
CA VAL A 59 -5.72 2.42 -1.06
C VAL A 59 -6.52 1.12 -1.17
N ASN A 60 -5.93 0.09 -1.77
CA ASN A 60 -6.57 -1.22 -1.90
C ASN A 60 -6.77 -1.85 -0.51
N ALA A 61 -5.75 -1.83 0.34
CA ALA A 61 -5.87 -2.35 1.71
C ALA A 61 -6.95 -1.62 2.52
N PHE A 62 -7.07 -0.30 2.37
CA PHE A 62 -8.10 0.49 3.04
C PHE A 62 -9.51 0.15 2.55
N ASN A 63 -9.68 -0.10 1.25
CA ASN A 63 -10.95 -0.56 0.70
C ASN A 63 -11.34 -1.94 1.25
N ASP A 64 -10.40 -2.88 1.35
CA ASP A 64 -10.66 -4.20 1.93
C ASP A 64 -11.08 -4.13 3.40
N MET A 65 -10.43 -3.27 4.20
CA MET A 65 -10.83 -3.02 5.58
C MET A 65 -12.21 -2.37 5.69
N ALA A 66 -12.52 -1.41 4.82
CA ALA A 66 -13.84 -0.78 4.77
C ALA A 66 -14.94 -1.80 4.45
N ASP A 67 -14.66 -2.75 3.56
CA ASP A 67 -15.58 -3.83 3.23
C ASP A 67 -15.79 -4.80 4.38
N VAL A 68 -14.76 -5.09 5.19
CA VAL A 68 -14.92 -5.85 6.44
C VAL A 68 -15.88 -5.14 7.39
N VAL A 69 -15.70 -3.83 7.62
CA VAL A 69 -16.57 -3.03 8.51
C VAL A 69 -18.02 -3.03 8.01
N ARG A 70 -18.22 -2.82 6.71
CA ARG A 70 -19.57 -2.83 6.10
C ARG A 70 -20.22 -4.20 6.23
N LEU A 71 -19.47 -5.27 5.96
CA LEU A 71 -19.96 -6.65 6.00
C LEU A 71 -20.32 -7.08 7.42
N TYR A 72 -19.59 -6.59 8.43
CA TYR A 72 -19.77 -6.98 9.83
C TYR A 72 -21.22 -6.81 10.31
N SER A 73 -21.88 -5.73 9.89
CA SER A 73 -23.29 -5.45 10.24
C SER A 73 -24.31 -6.42 9.65
N LYS A 74 -23.96 -7.11 8.57
CA LYS A 74 -24.88 -7.98 7.80
C LYS A 74 -24.54 -9.47 7.96
N LYS A 75 -23.25 -9.80 8.03
CA LYS A 75 -22.72 -11.17 8.05
C LYS A 75 -21.44 -11.21 8.91
N PRO A 76 -21.56 -11.25 10.24
CA PRO A 76 -20.41 -11.15 11.15
C PRO A 76 -19.41 -12.29 10.96
N GLU A 77 -19.86 -13.54 10.83
CA GLU A 77 -18.98 -14.71 10.62
C GLU A 77 -18.14 -14.59 9.34
N ALA A 78 -18.75 -14.13 8.24
CA ALA A 78 -18.05 -13.92 6.98
C ALA A 78 -17.05 -12.75 7.05
N ALA A 79 -17.39 -11.70 7.82
CA ALA A 79 -16.50 -10.58 8.07
C ALA A 79 -15.29 -10.99 8.93
N GLU A 80 -15.49 -11.84 9.94
CA GLU A 80 -14.41 -12.39 10.77
C GLU A 80 -13.47 -13.28 9.96
N GLN A 81 -14.01 -14.15 9.10
CA GLN A 81 -13.17 -14.96 8.20
C GLN A 81 -12.36 -14.08 7.24
N ARG A 82 -12.98 -13.04 6.65
CA ARG A 82 -12.27 -12.11 5.76
C ARG A 82 -11.18 -11.34 6.50
N LEU A 83 -11.47 -10.88 7.72
CA LEU A 83 -10.50 -10.19 8.57
C LEU A 83 -9.31 -11.09 8.92
N ALA A 84 -9.56 -12.36 9.25
CA ALA A 84 -8.50 -13.34 9.53
C ALA A 84 -7.61 -13.58 8.30
N ASN A 85 -8.20 -13.71 7.11
CA ASN A 85 -7.44 -13.87 5.87
C ASN A 85 -6.55 -12.66 5.59
N LEU A 86 -7.08 -11.43 5.68
CA LEU A 86 -6.31 -10.20 5.47
C LEU A 86 -5.17 -10.06 6.49
N LEU A 87 -5.42 -10.39 7.75
CA LEU A 87 -4.37 -10.40 8.77
C LEU A 87 -3.28 -11.44 8.45
N SER A 88 -3.66 -12.63 7.98
CA SER A 88 -2.67 -13.64 7.61
C SER A 88 -1.79 -13.20 6.44
N GLU A 89 -2.36 -12.60 5.41
CA GLU A 89 -1.63 -12.09 4.24
C GLU A 89 -0.62 -11.02 4.65
N VAL A 90 -1.03 -10.09 5.50
CA VAL A 90 -0.21 -8.95 5.92
C VAL A 90 0.86 -9.34 6.96
N MET A 91 0.62 -10.38 7.76
CA MET A 91 1.56 -10.84 8.79
C MET A 91 2.57 -11.87 8.27
N TYR A 92 2.28 -12.59 7.16
CA TYR A 92 3.21 -13.59 6.61
C TYR A 92 4.41 -12.94 5.89
N ASP A 93 4.24 -11.73 5.35
CA ASP A 93 5.28 -11.01 4.59
C ASP A 93 6.49 -10.60 5.48
N ASP A 94 6.29 -10.47 6.79
CA ASP A 94 7.39 -10.21 7.75
C ASP A 94 8.32 -11.46 7.93
N SER A 95 7.86 -12.66 7.55
CA SER A 95 8.57 -13.93 7.88
C SER A 95 9.62 -14.37 6.85
N GLU A 96 9.63 -13.82 5.64
CA GLU A 96 10.65 -14.11 4.62
C GLU A 96 11.86 -13.15 4.66
N SER A 97 11.91 -12.24 5.64
CA SER A 97 12.98 -11.25 5.80
C SER A 97 14.15 -11.69 6.71
N VAL A 98 14.58 -12.95 6.62
CA VAL A 98 15.76 -13.49 7.35
C VAL A 98 16.94 -13.75 6.42
#